data_AF-A0A850T1J5-F1
#
_entry.id   AF-A0A850T1J5-F1
#
_cell.length_a   1.000
_cell.length_b   1.000
_cell.length_c   1.000
_cell.angle_alpha   90.00
_cell.angle_beta   90.00
_cell.angle_gamma   90.00
#
_symmetry.space_group_name_H-M   'P 1'
#
loop_
_entity.id
_entity.type
_entity.pdbx_description
1 polymer ?
#
loop_
_entity_poly.entity_id
_entity_poly.type
_entity_poly.pdbx_seq_one_letter_code
_entity_poly.pdbx_strand_id
1 'polypeptide(L)' 'MTAQRSVLVTGGAKRIGAAITRRLAGEGWRVVVHYLHDADQAD' A
#
# COMPACT_ATOMS: atom_id res chain seq x y z
N MET A 1 -24.76 -6.37 -5.69
CA MET A 1 -23.38 -6.30 -5.15
C MET A 1 -22.72 -5.05 -5.73
N THR A 2 -22.40 -4.04 -4.92
CA THR A 2 -21.62 -2.89 -5.39
C THR A 2 -20.17 -3.31 -5.58
N ALA A 3 -19.57 -3.02 -6.74
CA ALA A 3 -18.17 -3.34 -6.98
C ALA A 3 -17.27 -2.45 -6.10
N GLN A 4 -16.63 -3.06 -5.09
CA GLN A 4 -15.61 -2.37 -4.29
C GLN A 4 -14.35 -2.17 -5.14
N ARG A 5 -13.88 -0.93 -5.24
CA ARG A 5 -12.67 -0.58 -5.98
C ARG A 5 -11.44 -1.18 -5.29
N SER A 6 -10.53 -1.75 -6.06
CA SER A 6 -9.32 -2.43 -5.57
C SER A 6 -8.05 -1.81 -6.16
N VAL A 7 -6.96 -1.81 -5.40
CA VAL A 7 -5.68 -1.20 -5.79
C VAL A 7 -4.49 -1.98 -5.22
N LEU A 8 -3.44 -2.14 -6.02
CA LEU A 8 -2.14 -2.67 -5.60
C LEU A 8 -1.15 -1.51 -5.41
N VAL A 9 -0.57 -1.39 -4.22
CA VAL A 9 0.46 -0.40 -3.91
C VAL A 9 1.79 -1.10 -3.67
N THR A 10 2.77 -0.87 -4.54
CA THR A 10 4.16 -1.32 -4.35
C THR A 10 4.92 -0.34 -3.46
N GLY A 11 5.83 -0.85 -2.62
CA GLY A 11 6.50 -0.03 -1.59
C GLY A 11 5.55 0.56 -0.54
N GLY A 12 4.32 0.05 -0.44
CA GLY A 12 3.25 0.63 0.39
C GLY A 12 3.46 0.51 1.91
N ALA A 13 4.55 -0.12 2.36
CA ALA A 13 4.81 -0.36 3.77
C ALA A 13 5.44 0.84 4.51
N LYS A 14 6.16 1.74 3.82
CA LYS A 14 6.92 2.84 4.46
C LYS A 14 6.80 4.16 3.70
N ARG A 15 7.23 5.26 4.34
CA ARG A 15 7.34 6.62 3.77
C ARG A 15 6.04 7.03 3.03
N ILE A 16 6.18 7.49 1.78
CA ILE A 16 5.08 7.95 0.93
C ILE A 16 4.13 6.79 0.58
N GLY A 17 4.66 5.58 0.35
CA GLY A 17 3.83 4.40 0.07
C GLY A 17 2.83 4.13 1.18
N ALA A 18 3.26 4.22 2.44
CA ALA A 18 2.38 4.06 3.59
C ALA A 18 1.32 5.16 3.70
N ALA A 19 1.65 6.41 3.32
CA ALA A 19 0.69 7.50 3.30
C ALA A 19 -0.40 7.26 2.23
N ILE A 20 0.00 6.82 1.03
CA ILE A 20 -0.92 6.47 -0.07
C ILE A 20 -1.85 5.33 0.34
N THR A 21 -1.29 4.22 0.87
CA THR A 21 -2.07 3.07 1.34
C THR A 21 -3.11 3.48 2.37
N ARG A 22 -2.74 4.27 3.38
CA ARG A 22 -3.67 4.74 4.42
C ARG A 22 -4.78 5.62 3.86
N ARG A 23 -4.44 6.52 2.92
CA ARG A 23 -5.43 7.39 2.29
C ARG A 23 -6.47 6.60 1.51
N LEU A 24 -6.03 5.66 0.66
CA LEU A 24 -6.94 4.85 -0.16
C LEU A 24 -7.81 3.91 0.69
N ALA A 25 -7.25 3.32 1.75
CA ALA A 25 -8.03 2.53 2.70
C ALA A 25 -9.11 3.39 3.39
N GLY A 26 -8.78 4.62 3.80
CA GLY A 26 -9.74 5.57 4.38
C GLY A 26 -10.83 6.04 3.43
N GLU A 27 -10.61 5.94 2.12
CA GLU A 27 -11.61 6.19 1.07
C GLU A 27 -12.45 4.94 0.72
N GLY A 28 -12.23 3.81 1.41
CA GLY A 28 -13.02 2.59 1.22
C GLY A 28 -12.51 1.65 0.11
N TRP A 29 -11.28 1.85 -0.37
CA TRP A 29 -10.68 0.93 -1.35
C TRP A 29 -10.23 -0.36 -0.68
N ARG A 30 -10.32 -1.48 -1.42
CA ARG A 30 -9.55 -2.70 -1.08
C ARG A 30 -8.09 -2.48 -1.48
N VAL A 31 -7.23 -2.25 -0.50
CA VAL A 31 -5.80 -2.01 -0.74
C VAL A 31 -4.99 -3.29 -0.53
N VAL A 32 -4.21 -3.68 -1.54
CA VAL A 32 -3.19 -4.73 -1.45
C VAL A 32 -1.83 -4.04 -1.40
N VAL A 33 -1.03 -4.36 -0.38
CA VAL A 33 0.30 -3.78 -0.20
C VAL A 33 1.35 -4.79 -0.58
N HIS A 34 2.17 -4.45 -1.58
CA HIS A 34 3.39 -5.16 -1.90
C HIS A 34 4.58 -4.36 -1.37
N TYR A 35 5.49 -5.03 -0.68
CA TYR A 35 6.74 -4.44 -0.23
C TYR A 35 7.83 -5.50 -0.32
N LEU A 36 9.05 -5.06 -0.61
CA LEU A 36 10.23 -5.89 -0.46
C LEU A 36 10.69 -5.80 1.00
N HIS A 37 11.00 -6.94 1.59
CA HIS A 37 11.73 -6.99 2.85
C HIS A 37 13.22 -6.87 2.52
N ASP A 38 13.73 -5.64 2.41
CA ASP A 38 15.18 -5.43 2.53
C ASP A 38 15.56 -5.59 3.99
N ALA A 39 16.11 -6.76 4.31
CA ALA A 39 16.78 -7.00 5.59
C ALA A 39 18.12 -6.23 5.67
N ASP A 40 18.66 -5.75 4.54
CA ASP A 40 20.07 -5.35 4.47
C ASP A 40 20.34 -4.33 3.34
N GLN A 41 19.95 -3.08 3.52
CA GLN A 41 20.39 -1.98 2.64
C GLN A 41 20.86 -0.81 3.49
N ALA A 42 22.12 -0.90 3.91
CA ALA A 42 22.96 0.21 4.31
C ALA A 42 24.39 -0.06 3.82
N ASP A 43 24.70 0.41 2.61
CA ASP A 43 26.04 0.85 2.20
C ASP A 43 25.98 2.36 1.93
#